data_AF-A0A7S1FMG2-F1
#
_entry.id   AF-A0A7S1FMG2-F1
#
_cell.length_a   1.000
_cell.length_b   1.000
_cell.length_c   1.000
_cell.angle_alpha   90.00
_cell.angle_beta   90.00
_cell.angle_gamma   90.00
#
_symmetry.space_group_name_H-M   'P 1'
#
loop_
_entity.id
_entity.type
_entity.pdbx_description
1 polymer ?
#
loop_
_entity_poly.entity_id
_entity_poly.type
_entity_poly.pdbx_seq_one_letter_code
_entity_poly.pdbx_strand_id
1 'polypeptide(L)'
;WDGEWWVADEDMFQFPKGVIVGQRNTTCAYGDSVMSVDYDGTNCPSGNGAVTIGKENAATGRQSVVLGGYKNTASETYSAVLSGFENTATGSLSAVLGGSLNEASGSRSTVSGGYLNIASAMDSVVSGGSYNTAEGQFSAVSAGRSNTAKGLNSAVSGGKRNKASGKISSVVGGNENIASGMLTSILGGKLNLATGFHSSVSGGELNKAKHSFSSVLGGSENTSSGQWSSILGGKLNKASGLHSSNSGGESNQATHPHS
;
A
#
# COMPACT_ATOMS: atom_id res chain seq x y z
N TRP A 1 45.98 0.41 -27.30
CA TRP A 1 45.53 0.05 -25.95
C TRP A 1 44.69 -1.19 -26.15
N ASP A 2 45.37 -2.33 -26.27
CA ASP A 2 44.75 -3.62 -26.60
C ASP A 2 44.63 -4.45 -25.33
N GLY A 3 43.40 -4.57 -24.85
CA GLY A 3 43.00 -5.49 -23.79
C GLY A 3 41.52 -5.75 -24.03
N GLU A 4 41.19 -6.95 -24.48
CA GLU A 4 39.82 -7.33 -24.75
C GLU A 4 38.98 -7.10 -23.48
N TRP A 5 37.93 -6.30 -23.62
CA TRP A 5 37.06 -5.91 -22.51
C TRP A 5 36.10 -7.04 -22.11
N TRP A 6 36.29 -8.25 -22.63
CA TRP A 6 35.49 -9.44 -22.36
C TRP A 6 36.43 -10.65 -22.24
N VAL A 7 35.99 -11.68 -21.53
CA VAL A 7 36.72 -12.96 -21.39
C VAL A 7 35.80 -14.07 -21.88
N ALA A 8 36.32 -15.03 -22.65
CA ALA A 8 35.62 -16.23 -23.02
C ALA A 8 36.50 -17.46 -22.81
N ASP A 9 35.96 -18.50 -22.20
CA ASP A 9 36.56 -19.84 -22.10
C ASP A 9 35.51 -20.94 -22.39
N GLU A 10 35.86 -22.21 -22.18
CA GLU A 10 34.96 -23.35 -22.45
C GLU A 10 33.70 -23.35 -21.56
N ASP A 11 33.73 -22.68 -20.40
CA ASP A 11 32.67 -22.69 -19.40
C ASP A 11 31.91 -21.35 -19.32
N MET A 12 32.51 -20.22 -19.74
CA MET A 12 31.99 -18.88 -19.45
C MET A 12 32.27 -17.83 -20.55
N PHE A 13 31.34 -16.87 -20.67
CA PHE A 13 31.58 -15.53 -21.26
C PHE A 13 31.36 -14.45 -20.21
N GLN A 14 32.32 -13.53 -20.05
CA GLN A 14 32.28 -12.42 -19.10
C GLN A 14 32.26 -11.07 -19.82
N PHE A 15 31.27 -10.23 -19.50
CA PHE A 15 31.12 -8.87 -20.01
C PHE A 15 31.13 -7.83 -18.87
N PRO A 16 32.30 -7.28 -18.46
CA PRO A 16 32.41 -6.32 -17.35
C PRO A 16 31.71 -4.97 -17.60
N LYS A 17 31.34 -4.65 -18.84
CA LYS A 17 30.64 -3.40 -19.19
C LYS A 17 29.14 -3.61 -19.37
N GLY A 18 28.75 -4.43 -20.32
CA GLY A 18 27.35 -4.80 -20.46
C GLY A 18 27.03 -5.42 -21.81
N VAL A 19 25.83 -5.98 -21.90
CA VAL A 19 25.30 -6.64 -23.08
C VAL A 19 24.02 -5.93 -23.50
N ILE A 20 23.93 -5.57 -24.78
CA ILE A 20 22.72 -5.00 -25.39
C ILE A 20 22.27 -5.93 -26.50
N VAL A 21 21.04 -6.40 -26.40
CA VAL A 21 20.35 -7.17 -27.45
C VAL A 21 19.32 -6.26 -28.10
N GLY A 22 19.53 -5.96 -29.39
CA GLY A 22 18.74 -4.99 -30.15
C GLY A 22 19.49 -3.66 -30.32
N GLN A 23 18.81 -2.53 -30.15
CA GLN A 23 19.39 -1.21 -30.38
C GLN A 23 19.86 -0.54 -29.09
N ARG A 24 20.86 0.33 -29.20
CA ARG A 24 21.39 1.11 -28.07
C ARG A 24 20.65 2.45 -27.97
N ASN A 25 20.26 2.82 -26.76
CA ASN A 25 19.76 4.17 -26.45
C ASN A 25 20.94 5.16 -26.37
N THR A 26 21.13 5.99 -27.39
CA THR A 26 22.26 6.94 -27.44
C THR A 26 22.18 8.06 -26.41
N THR A 27 21.02 8.29 -25.78
CA THR A 27 20.87 9.28 -24.72
C THR A 27 21.03 8.69 -23.31
N CYS A 28 21.11 7.37 -23.18
CA CYS A 28 21.31 6.72 -21.88
C CYS A 28 22.79 6.65 -21.50
N ALA A 29 23.12 7.08 -20.27
CA ALA A 29 24.41 6.84 -19.65
C ALA A 29 24.41 5.44 -19.01
N TYR A 30 24.81 4.42 -19.76
CA TYR A 30 24.84 3.03 -19.29
C TYR A 30 25.80 2.86 -18.09
N GLY A 31 25.36 2.09 -17.08
CA GLY A 31 26.21 1.66 -15.98
C GLY A 31 27.19 0.56 -16.38
N ASP A 32 28.00 0.10 -15.42
CA ASP A 32 28.84 -1.09 -15.59
C ASP A 32 28.04 -2.39 -15.33
N SER A 33 28.48 -3.51 -15.90
CA SER A 33 27.84 -4.84 -15.82
C SER A 33 26.33 -4.88 -16.14
N VAL A 34 25.87 -4.11 -17.13
CA VAL A 34 24.44 -4.00 -17.47
C VAL A 34 23.95 -5.03 -18.48
N MET A 35 22.65 -5.33 -18.48
CA MET A 35 22.00 -6.10 -19.54
C MET A 35 20.75 -5.37 -20.05
N SER A 36 20.66 -5.14 -21.36
CA SER A 36 19.47 -4.56 -21.99
C SER A 36 18.96 -5.44 -23.13
N VAL A 37 17.65 -5.69 -23.17
CA VAL A 37 16.95 -6.31 -24.31
C VAL A 37 15.90 -5.34 -24.81
N ASP A 38 16.14 -4.72 -25.96
CA ASP A 38 15.29 -3.67 -26.53
C ASP A 38 15.45 -3.57 -28.05
N TYR A 39 14.37 -3.81 -28.79
CA TYR A 39 14.35 -3.70 -30.24
C TYR A 39 14.49 -2.26 -30.75
N ASP A 40 13.88 -1.29 -30.05
CA ASP A 40 13.79 0.12 -30.47
C ASP A 40 14.92 0.99 -29.90
N GLY A 41 15.69 0.47 -28.92
CA GLY A 41 16.81 1.20 -28.30
C GLY A 41 16.38 2.38 -27.45
N THR A 42 15.37 2.16 -26.62
CA THR A 42 14.72 3.16 -25.74
C THR A 42 14.98 2.94 -24.25
N ASN A 43 15.33 1.73 -23.83
CA ASN A 43 15.61 1.37 -22.44
C ASN A 43 16.87 2.07 -21.93
N CYS A 44 16.91 2.35 -20.63
CA CYS A 44 18.05 2.96 -19.97
C CYS A 44 18.46 2.27 -18.66
N PRO A 45 19.35 1.26 -18.71
CA PRO A 45 19.98 0.67 -17.54
C PRO A 45 21.21 1.50 -17.13
N SER A 46 21.01 2.65 -16.47
CA SER A 46 22.12 3.52 -16.06
C SER A 46 22.76 3.12 -14.72
N GLY A 47 22.11 2.25 -13.95
CA GLY A 47 22.67 1.73 -12.70
C GLY A 47 23.71 0.64 -12.94
N ASN A 48 24.73 0.56 -12.08
CA ASN A 48 25.69 -0.54 -12.14
C ASN A 48 24.99 -1.87 -11.80
N GLY A 49 25.16 -2.88 -12.65
CA GLY A 49 24.48 -4.17 -12.54
C GLY A 49 23.00 -4.13 -12.92
N ALA A 50 22.54 -3.08 -13.61
CA ALA A 50 21.14 -2.93 -13.95
C ALA A 50 20.70 -3.79 -15.14
N VAL A 51 19.44 -4.22 -15.11
CA VAL A 51 18.82 -5.02 -16.17
C VAL A 51 17.57 -4.32 -16.68
N THR A 52 17.41 -4.16 -17.99
CA THR A 52 16.20 -3.63 -18.62
C THR A 52 15.76 -4.47 -19.81
N ILE A 53 14.52 -4.96 -19.79
CA ILE A 53 13.89 -5.70 -20.89
C ILE A 53 12.60 -4.98 -21.28
N GLY A 54 12.26 -4.93 -22.56
CA GLY A 54 11.03 -4.31 -23.06
C GLY A 54 11.29 -2.97 -23.72
N LYS A 55 10.39 -2.00 -23.54
CA LYS A 55 10.44 -0.70 -24.22
C LYS A 55 10.31 0.46 -23.23
N GLU A 56 11.11 1.51 -23.43
CA GLU A 56 11.13 2.74 -22.64
C GLU A 56 11.30 2.51 -21.12
N ASN A 57 11.95 1.42 -20.73
CA ASN A 57 12.16 1.06 -19.33
C ASN A 57 13.47 1.65 -18.78
N ALA A 58 13.45 2.16 -17.55
CA ALA A 58 14.61 2.76 -16.89
C ALA A 58 14.98 1.97 -15.62
N ALA A 59 16.22 1.50 -15.53
CA ALA A 59 16.79 0.89 -14.33
C ALA A 59 18.04 1.68 -13.92
N THR A 60 17.85 2.69 -13.07
CA THR A 60 18.90 3.69 -12.79
C THR A 60 19.61 3.48 -11.46
N GLY A 61 19.04 2.66 -10.57
CA GLY A 61 19.65 2.30 -9.29
C GLY A 61 20.69 1.19 -9.41
N ARG A 62 21.62 1.10 -8.47
CA ARG A 62 22.58 -0.02 -8.40
C ARG A 62 21.82 -1.34 -8.26
N GLN A 63 22.11 -2.30 -9.14
CA GLN A 63 21.47 -3.62 -9.19
C GLN A 63 19.93 -3.54 -9.25
N SER A 64 19.41 -2.47 -9.87
CA SER A 64 17.98 -2.32 -10.15
C SER A 64 17.59 -3.12 -11.39
N VAL A 65 16.35 -3.57 -11.44
CA VAL A 65 15.90 -4.51 -12.47
C VAL A 65 14.53 -4.12 -13.00
N VAL A 66 14.40 -4.04 -14.32
CA VAL A 66 13.12 -4.00 -15.03
C VAL A 66 13.05 -5.16 -16.03
N LEU A 67 12.21 -6.16 -15.75
CA LEU A 67 12.19 -7.42 -16.54
C LEU A 67 11.24 -7.41 -17.74
N GLY A 68 10.52 -6.33 -17.99
CA GLY A 68 9.62 -6.24 -19.14
C GLY A 68 8.70 -5.03 -19.13
N GLY A 69 7.74 -5.05 -20.07
CA GLY A 69 6.68 -4.05 -20.15
C GLY A 69 7.10 -2.76 -20.84
N TYR A 70 6.32 -1.71 -20.59
CA TYR A 70 6.45 -0.41 -21.24
C TYR A 70 6.52 0.71 -20.19
N LYS A 71 7.55 1.58 -20.28
CA LYS A 71 7.72 2.78 -19.42
C LYS A 71 7.82 2.54 -17.92
N ASN A 72 8.40 1.42 -17.50
CA ASN A 72 8.62 1.12 -16.10
C ASN A 72 9.94 1.71 -15.59
N THR A 73 9.97 2.17 -14.34
CA THR A 73 11.15 2.78 -13.70
C THR A 73 11.51 2.05 -12.41
N ALA A 74 12.77 1.62 -12.28
CA ALA A 74 13.37 1.15 -11.04
C ALA A 74 14.63 1.99 -10.74
N SER A 75 14.56 2.92 -9.79
CA SER A 75 15.58 3.97 -9.67
C SER A 75 16.50 3.88 -8.46
N GLU A 76 16.17 3.03 -7.48
CA GLU A 76 16.92 2.88 -6.24
C GLU A 76 17.69 1.56 -6.15
N THR A 77 18.62 1.48 -5.19
CA THR A 77 19.45 0.29 -5.00
C THR A 77 18.58 -0.95 -4.72
N TYR A 78 18.77 -2.00 -5.52
CA TYR A 78 17.98 -3.25 -5.49
C TYR A 78 16.46 -3.07 -5.71
N SER A 79 16.02 -1.95 -6.30
CA SER A 79 14.62 -1.78 -6.69
C SER A 79 14.29 -2.64 -7.91
N ALA A 80 13.05 -3.13 -8.00
CA ALA A 80 12.64 -4.00 -9.08
C ALA A 80 11.24 -3.68 -9.62
N VAL A 81 11.09 -3.69 -10.94
CA VAL A 81 9.79 -3.78 -11.61
C VAL A 81 9.78 -4.99 -12.51
N LEU A 82 8.89 -5.95 -12.30
CA LEU A 82 8.91 -7.18 -13.08
C LEU A 82 8.31 -6.96 -14.49
N SER A 83 7.21 -6.22 -14.62
CA SER A 83 6.57 -5.95 -15.91
C SER A 83 5.50 -4.85 -15.79
N GLY A 84 4.66 -4.70 -16.81
CA GLY A 84 3.48 -3.83 -16.81
C GLY A 84 3.68 -2.51 -17.55
N PHE A 85 2.86 -1.52 -17.23
CA PHE A 85 2.83 -0.23 -17.92
C PHE A 85 2.95 0.94 -16.93
N GLU A 86 3.98 1.76 -17.08
CA GLU A 86 4.21 2.96 -16.26
C GLU A 86 4.27 2.69 -14.75
N ASN A 87 4.87 1.58 -14.33
CA ASN A 87 5.11 1.29 -12.92
C ASN A 87 6.43 1.88 -12.43
N THR A 88 6.50 2.28 -11.16
CA THR A 88 7.65 2.94 -10.55
C THR A 88 8.04 2.29 -9.23
N ALA A 89 9.30 1.86 -9.09
CA ALA A 89 9.92 1.39 -7.87
C ALA A 89 11.11 2.31 -7.50
N THR A 90 10.88 3.26 -6.61
CA THR A 90 11.83 4.33 -6.25
C THR A 90 12.29 4.25 -4.80
N GLY A 91 11.92 3.20 -4.05
CA GLY A 91 12.49 2.91 -2.73
C GLY A 91 13.64 1.91 -2.80
N SER A 92 14.62 2.01 -1.90
CA SER A 92 15.65 0.97 -1.75
C SER A 92 15.00 -0.37 -1.39
N LEU A 93 15.34 -1.45 -2.12
CA LEU A 93 14.73 -2.78 -2.01
C LEU A 93 13.20 -2.79 -2.27
N SER A 94 12.66 -1.79 -2.95
CA SER A 94 11.23 -1.75 -3.31
C SER A 94 10.92 -2.63 -4.52
N ALA A 95 9.68 -3.10 -4.63
CA ALA A 95 9.26 -3.94 -5.74
C ALA A 95 7.87 -3.60 -6.27
N VAL A 96 7.72 -3.55 -7.59
CA VAL A 96 6.43 -3.61 -8.28
C VAL A 96 6.38 -4.85 -9.18
N LEU A 97 5.46 -5.77 -8.93
CA LEU A 97 5.44 -7.05 -9.65
C LEU A 97 4.71 -6.95 -11.02
N GLY A 98 3.90 -5.91 -11.25
CA GLY A 98 3.21 -5.72 -12.52
C GLY A 98 2.08 -4.70 -12.45
N GLY A 99 1.11 -4.82 -13.35
CA GLY A 99 -0.04 -3.92 -13.43
C GLY A 99 0.28 -2.61 -14.16
N SER A 100 -0.45 -1.55 -13.85
CA SER A 100 -0.26 -0.25 -14.49
C SER A 100 -0.30 0.91 -13.50
N LEU A 101 0.60 1.88 -13.68
CA LEU A 101 0.67 3.11 -12.89
C LEU A 101 0.83 2.86 -11.38
N ASN A 102 1.48 1.76 -10.98
CA ASN A 102 1.74 1.45 -9.59
C ASN A 102 3.05 2.07 -9.11
N GLU A 103 3.10 2.51 -7.85
CA GLU A 103 4.27 3.15 -7.24
C GLU A 103 4.66 2.47 -5.93
N ALA A 104 5.91 2.01 -5.84
CA ALA A 104 6.54 1.54 -4.61
C ALA A 104 7.72 2.47 -4.27
N SER A 105 7.48 3.53 -3.49
CA SER A 105 8.47 4.57 -3.17
C SER A 105 9.07 4.47 -1.77
N GLY A 106 8.47 3.67 -0.88
CA GLY A 106 9.05 3.39 0.44
C GLY A 106 10.18 2.36 0.38
N SER A 107 11.16 2.43 1.31
CA SER A 107 12.18 1.37 1.42
C SER A 107 11.53 0.03 1.79
N ARG A 108 11.89 -1.06 1.09
CA ARG A 108 11.28 -2.39 1.20
C ARG A 108 9.76 -2.39 0.98
N SER A 109 9.20 -1.36 0.34
CA SER A 109 7.79 -1.33 -0.02
C SER A 109 7.50 -2.28 -1.17
N THR A 110 6.27 -2.77 -1.25
CA THR A 110 5.85 -3.69 -2.32
C THR A 110 4.48 -3.34 -2.85
N VAL A 111 4.36 -3.28 -4.17
CA VAL A 111 3.07 -3.33 -4.87
C VAL A 111 3.02 -4.58 -5.74
N SER A 112 2.14 -5.53 -5.42
CA SER A 112 2.07 -6.79 -6.19
C SER A 112 1.42 -6.63 -7.57
N GLY A 113 0.68 -5.55 -7.80
CA GLY A 113 0.10 -5.21 -9.11
C GLY A 113 -1.15 -4.36 -9.01
N GLY A 114 -2.03 -4.43 -10.02
CA GLY A 114 -3.26 -3.64 -10.09
C GLY A 114 -3.09 -2.32 -10.83
N TYR A 115 -3.92 -1.33 -10.48
CA TYR A 115 -3.96 -0.04 -11.18
C TYR A 115 -3.88 1.14 -10.20
N LEU A 116 -2.91 2.04 -10.36
CA LEU A 116 -2.75 3.23 -9.51
C LEU A 116 -2.65 2.92 -8.01
N ASN A 117 -1.91 1.87 -7.64
CA ASN A 117 -1.65 1.55 -6.24
C ASN A 117 -0.33 2.17 -5.78
N ILE A 118 -0.28 2.69 -4.55
CA ILE A 118 0.87 3.41 -3.99
C ILE A 118 1.28 2.78 -2.64
N ALA A 119 2.53 2.35 -2.52
CA ALA A 119 3.16 1.95 -1.26
C ALA A 119 4.36 2.88 -0.99
N SER A 120 4.14 3.94 -0.19
CA SER A 120 5.08 5.07 -0.07
C SER A 120 5.89 5.09 1.22
N ALA A 121 5.57 4.22 2.19
CA ALA A 121 6.27 4.14 3.46
C ALA A 121 7.15 2.89 3.59
N MET A 122 8.08 2.92 4.54
CA MET A 122 8.97 1.79 4.80
C MET A 122 8.17 0.54 5.18
N ASP A 123 8.50 -0.59 4.54
CA ASP A 123 7.82 -1.89 4.70
C ASP A 123 6.31 -1.84 4.43
N SER A 124 5.82 -0.85 3.66
CA SER A 124 4.42 -0.76 3.28
C SER A 124 4.08 -1.71 2.12
N VAL A 125 2.87 -2.26 2.13
CA VAL A 125 2.44 -3.25 1.14
C VAL A 125 1.08 -2.91 0.55
N VAL A 126 0.97 -2.96 -0.78
CA VAL A 126 -0.31 -3.03 -1.47
C VAL A 126 -0.34 -4.29 -2.34
N SER A 127 -1.17 -5.27 -1.97
CA SER A 127 -1.19 -6.56 -2.71
C SER A 127 -1.99 -6.51 -4.02
N GLY A 128 -2.75 -5.44 -4.28
CA GLY A 128 -3.43 -5.24 -5.57
C GLY A 128 -4.65 -4.32 -5.48
N GLY A 129 -5.55 -4.46 -6.46
CA GLY A 129 -6.75 -3.64 -6.59
C GLY A 129 -6.52 -2.34 -7.38
N SER A 130 -7.28 -1.30 -7.07
CA SER A 130 -7.14 -0.01 -7.75
C SER A 130 -7.16 1.18 -6.80
N TYR A 131 -6.31 2.19 -7.04
CA TYR A 131 -6.26 3.41 -6.23
C TYR A 131 -5.98 3.18 -4.74
N ASN A 132 -5.33 2.08 -4.37
CA ASN A 132 -5.05 1.77 -2.97
C ASN A 132 -3.74 2.42 -2.52
N THR A 133 -3.68 2.86 -1.27
CA THR A 133 -2.55 3.64 -0.76
C THR A 133 -2.12 3.18 0.64
N ALA A 134 -0.86 2.77 0.78
CA ALA A 134 -0.21 2.43 2.04
C ALA A 134 0.88 3.47 2.36
N GLU A 135 0.60 4.38 3.29
CA GLU A 135 1.43 5.53 3.68
C GLU A 135 2.02 5.40 5.09
N GLY A 136 1.57 4.44 5.89
CA GLY A 136 2.13 4.17 7.21
C GLY A 136 3.31 3.20 7.12
N GLN A 137 4.31 3.36 7.99
CA GLN A 137 5.34 2.34 8.13
C GLN A 137 4.69 1.02 8.56
N PHE A 138 5.10 -0.10 7.94
CA PHE A 138 4.48 -1.43 8.09
C PHE A 138 2.95 -1.46 7.82
N SER A 139 2.43 -0.49 7.07
CA SER A 139 1.01 -0.46 6.71
C SER A 139 0.71 -1.38 5.54
N ALA A 140 -0.52 -1.90 5.49
CA ALA A 140 -0.92 -2.81 4.44
C ALA A 140 -2.32 -2.50 3.88
N VAL A 141 -2.45 -2.57 2.56
CA VAL A 141 -3.75 -2.68 1.89
C VAL A 141 -3.77 -3.94 1.04
N SER A 142 -4.60 -4.93 1.38
CA SER A 142 -4.57 -6.19 0.65
C SER A 142 -5.23 -6.08 -0.73
N ALA A 143 -6.39 -5.43 -0.84
CA ALA A 143 -7.10 -5.29 -2.12
C ALA A 143 -8.17 -4.19 -2.09
N GLY A 144 -9.01 -4.14 -3.12
CA GLY A 144 -10.19 -3.28 -3.19
C GLY A 144 -9.98 -2.01 -4.02
N ARG A 145 -10.79 -0.99 -3.77
CA ARG A 145 -10.74 0.27 -4.51
C ARG A 145 -10.65 1.48 -3.59
N SER A 146 -9.66 2.34 -3.81
CA SER A 146 -9.51 3.61 -3.10
C SER A 146 -9.36 3.46 -1.57
N ASN A 147 -8.77 2.37 -1.11
CA ASN A 147 -8.51 2.15 0.31
C ASN A 147 -7.19 2.79 0.74
N THR A 148 -7.10 3.19 2.01
CA THR A 148 -5.93 3.92 2.52
C THR A 148 -5.53 3.46 3.91
N ALA A 149 -4.29 3.00 4.08
CA ALA A 149 -3.67 2.70 5.37
C ALA A 149 -2.56 3.73 5.67
N LYS A 150 -2.84 4.71 6.52
CA LYS A 150 -1.91 5.83 6.86
C LYS A 150 -1.19 5.70 8.19
N GLY A 151 -1.76 4.94 9.12
CA GLY A 151 -1.17 4.78 10.45
C GLY A 151 0.01 3.80 10.46
N LEU A 152 0.95 3.99 11.38
CA LEU A 152 1.98 2.98 11.69
C LEU A 152 1.29 1.65 12.05
N ASN A 153 1.70 0.53 11.42
CA ASN A 153 1.08 -0.80 11.57
C ASN A 153 -0.44 -0.81 11.26
N SER A 154 -0.94 0.11 10.43
CA SER A 154 -2.36 0.12 10.06
C SER A 154 -2.65 -0.83 8.91
N ALA A 155 -3.87 -1.36 8.86
CA ALA A 155 -4.26 -2.32 7.83
C ALA A 155 -5.66 -2.05 7.27
N VAL A 156 -5.81 -2.24 5.96
CA VAL A 156 -7.10 -2.35 5.30
C VAL A 156 -7.14 -3.64 4.47
N SER A 157 -7.96 -4.61 4.85
CA SER A 157 -7.97 -5.91 4.13
C SER A 157 -8.73 -5.84 2.79
N GLY A 158 -9.65 -4.89 2.62
CA GLY A 158 -10.37 -4.73 1.35
C GLY A 158 -11.50 -3.71 1.36
N GLY A 159 -12.40 -3.82 0.38
CA GLY A 159 -13.57 -2.97 0.24
C GLY A 159 -13.34 -1.72 -0.60
N LYS A 160 -14.15 -0.68 -0.37
CA LYS A 160 -14.11 0.58 -1.12
C LYS A 160 -13.96 1.78 -0.19
N ARG A 161 -13.01 2.68 -0.46
CA ARG A 161 -12.87 3.96 0.26
C ARG A 161 -12.70 3.83 1.78
N ASN A 162 -12.15 2.72 2.26
CA ASN A 162 -11.88 2.53 3.67
C ASN A 162 -10.56 3.20 4.07
N LYS A 163 -10.49 3.76 5.29
CA LYS A 163 -9.33 4.49 5.79
C LYS A 163 -8.95 4.05 7.20
N ALA A 164 -7.75 3.48 7.35
CA ALA A 164 -7.13 3.18 8.63
C ALA A 164 -6.00 4.19 8.88
N SER A 165 -6.21 5.20 9.74
CA SER A 165 -5.25 6.30 9.98
C SER A 165 -4.64 6.32 11.37
N GLY A 166 -5.23 5.63 12.33
CA GLY A 166 -4.63 5.50 13.66
C GLY A 166 -3.45 4.52 13.68
N LYS A 167 -2.52 4.70 14.61
CA LYS A 167 -1.48 3.69 14.88
C LYS A 167 -2.14 2.37 15.29
N ILE A 168 -1.76 1.27 14.64
CA ILE A 168 -2.33 -0.08 14.84
C ILE A 168 -3.86 -0.07 14.64
N SER A 169 -4.36 0.77 13.72
CA SER A 169 -5.78 0.77 13.34
C SER A 169 -6.05 -0.22 12.23
N SER A 170 -7.25 -0.78 12.19
CA SER A 170 -7.64 -1.75 11.16
C SER A 170 -9.05 -1.51 10.63
N VAL A 171 -9.20 -1.71 9.32
CA VAL A 171 -10.51 -1.87 8.68
C VAL A 171 -10.51 -3.17 7.87
N VAL A 172 -11.33 -4.13 8.26
CA VAL A 172 -11.35 -5.43 7.57
C VAL A 172 -12.03 -5.31 6.20
N GLY A 173 -13.07 -4.50 6.06
CA GLY A 173 -13.72 -4.29 4.76
C GLY A 173 -14.86 -3.28 4.78
N GLY A 174 -15.75 -3.39 3.80
CA GLY A 174 -16.93 -2.52 3.68
C GLY A 174 -16.71 -1.29 2.78
N ASN A 175 -17.51 -0.25 2.99
CA ASN A 175 -17.52 0.95 2.16
C ASN A 175 -17.44 2.22 3.02
N GLU A 176 -16.42 3.06 2.81
CA GLU A 176 -16.27 4.36 3.50
C GLU A 176 -16.13 4.27 5.02
N ASN A 177 -15.53 3.21 5.55
CA ASN A 177 -15.24 3.10 6.99
C ASN A 177 -13.95 3.84 7.36
N ILE A 178 -13.92 4.51 8.51
CA ILE A 178 -12.80 5.32 8.98
C ILE A 178 -12.39 4.91 10.40
N ALA A 179 -11.22 4.29 10.55
CA ALA A 179 -10.59 3.96 11.82
C ALA A 179 -9.41 4.92 12.06
N SER A 180 -9.59 5.99 12.84
CA SER A 180 -8.59 7.06 13.02
C SER A 180 -7.96 7.11 14.41
N GLY A 181 -8.54 6.46 15.41
CA GLY A 181 -7.95 6.35 16.75
C GLY A 181 -6.83 5.30 16.80
N MET A 182 -5.89 5.43 17.74
CA MET A 182 -4.91 4.38 18.00
C MET A 182 -5.62 3.10 18.48
N LEU A 183 -5.17 1.93 18.01
CA LEU A 183 -5.74 0.61 18.32
C LEU A 183 -7.24 0.47 17.96
N THR A 184 -7.71 1.21 16.96
CA THR A 184 -9.11 1.12 16.52
C THR A 184 -9.35 -0.03 15.55
N SER A 185 -10.56 -0.59 15.57
CA SER A 185 -10.96 -1.63 14.62
C SER A 185 -12.37 -1.39 14.07
N ILE A 186 -12.51 -1.58 12.75
CA ILE A 186 -13.80 -1.67 12.10
C ILE A 186 -13.85 -2.96 11.29
N LEU A 187 -14.77 -3.88 11.62
CA LEU A 187 -14.83 -5.17 10.91
C LEU A 187 -15.55 -5.07 9.55
N GLY A 188 -16.39 -4.07 9.34
CA GLY A 188 -17.08 -3.89 8.07
C GLY A 188 -18.21 -2.87 8.11
N GLY A 189 -19.15 -3.02 7.17
CA GLY A 189 -20.30 -2.13 7.06
C GLY A 189 -20.04 -0.91 6.18
N LYS A 190 -20.85 0.13 6.36
CA LYS A 190 -20.81 1.35 5.53
C LYS A 190 -20.74 2.60 6.40
N LEU A 191 -19.85 3.53 6.07
CA LEU A 191 -19.77 4.85 6.72
C LEU A 191 -19.58 4.77 8.25
N ASN A 192 -18.94 3.72 8.77
CA ASN A 192 -18.65 3.60 10.20
C ASN A 192 -17.39 4.40 10.57
N LEU A 193 -17.37 4.92 11.80
CA LEU A 193 -16.30 5.80 12.29
C LEU A 193 -15.84 5.36 13.69
N ALA A 194 -14.57 5.01 13.84
CA ALA A 194 -13.92 4.73 15.12
C ALA A 194 -12.77 5.71 15.36
N THR A 195 -12.91 6.63 16.32
CA THR A 195 -11.91 7.69 16.59
C THR A 195 -11.28 7.63 17.97
N GLY A 196 -11.92 6.95 18.93
CA GLY A 196 -11.40 6.85 20.29
C GLY A 196 -10.25 5.85 20.41
N PHE A 197 -9.35 6.04 21.38
CA PHE A 197 -8.31 5.06 21.70
C PHE A 197 -8.94 3.69 22.00
N HIS A 198 -8.50 2.64 21.29
CA HIS A 198 -9.02 1.28 21.50
C HIS A 198 -10.54 1.15 21.27
N SER A 199 -11.15 2.06 20.49
CA SER A 199 -12.57 1.99 20.13
C SER A 199 -12.83 1.05 18.95
N SER A 200 -14.04 0.51 18.87
CA SER A 200 -14.38 -0.46 17.84
C SER A 200 -15.79 -0.30 17.27
N VAL A 201 -15.95 -0.68 16.00
CA VAL A 201 -17.24 -0.85 15.37
C VAL A 201 -17.28 -2.20 14.65
N SER A 202 -18.14 -3.13 15.07
CA SER A 202 -18.18 -4.46 14.46
C SER A 202 -18.93 -4.48 13.11
N GLY A 203 -19.78 -3.49 12.81
CA GLY A 203 -20.43 -3.37 11.51
C GLY A 203 -21.57 -2.37 11.47
N GLY A 204 -22.49 -2.56 10.52
CA GLY A 204 -23.68 -1.70 10.34
C GLY A 204 -23.43 -0.48 9.45
N GLU A 205 -24.31 0.52 9.55
CA GLU A 205 -24.23 1.74 8.75
C GLU A 205 -24.18 2.99 9.64
N LEU A 206 -23.28 3.93 9.36
CA LEU A 206 -23.21 5.24 10.04
C LEU A 206 -22.98 5.18 11.56
N ASN A 207 -22.40 4.10 12.07
CA ASN A 207 -22.10 3.95 13.50
C ASN A 207 -20.82 4.69 13.90
N LYS A 208 -20.78 5.24 15.12
CA LYS A 208 -19.68 6.08 15.61
C LYS A 208 -19.22 5.64 17.01
N ALA A 209 -17.97 5.22 17.15
CA ALA A 209 -17.30 4.96 18.43
C ALA A 209 -16.21 6.03 18.65
N LYS A 210 -16.48 7.02 19.52
CA LYS A 210 -15.73 8.29 19.55
C LYS A 210 -14.75 8.45 20.70
N HIS A 211 -14.94 7.72 21.80
CA HIS A 211 -14.13 7.88 23.01
C HIS A 211 -13.32 6.62 23.31
N SER A 212 -12.33 6.74 24.19
CA SER A 212 -11.51 5.61 24.62
C SER A 212 -12.36 4.43 25.09
N PHE A 213 -12.08 3.24 24.55
CA PHE A 213 -12.79 1.99 24.84
C PHE A 213 -14.30 2.01 24.55
N SER A 214 -14.78 2.96 23.73
CA SER A 214 -16.16 2.94 23.26
C SER A 214 -16.37 1.89 22.17
N SER A 215 -17.56 1.29 22.10
CA SER A 215 -17.86 0.24 21.13
C SER A 215 -19.27 0.33 20.56
N VAL A 216 -19.41 -0.02 19.28
CA VAL A 216 -20.70 -0.25 18.65
C VAL A 216 -20.67 -1.59 17.91
N LEU A 217 -21.48 -2.56 18.33
CA LEU A 217 -21.51 -3.87 17.67
C LEU A 217 -22.19 -3.82 16.29
N GLY A 218 -23.19 -2.95 16.10
CA GLY A 218 -23.84 -2.84 14.80
C GLY A 218 -25.03 -1.89 14.80
N GLY A 219 -25.96 -2.12 13.87
CA GLY A 219 -27.14 -1.28 13.70
C GLY A 219 -26.88 -0.08 12.78
N SER A 220 -27.69 0.97 12.92
CA SER A 220 -27.64 2.15 12.05
C SER A 220 -27.62 3.45 12.85
N GLU A 221 -26.70 4.35 12.52
CA GLU A 221 -26.63 5.70 13.11
C GLU A 221 -26.45 5.74 14.64
N ASN A 222 -25.85 4.71 15.24
CA ASN A 222 -25.57 4.67 16.68
C ASN A 222 -24.29 5.45 17.01
N THR A 223 -24.26 6.13 18.16
CA THR A 223 -23.09 6.91 18.63
C THR A 223 -22.72 6.57 20.07
N SER A 224 -21.60 5.87 20.25
CA SER A 224 -20.95 5.63 21.55
C SER A 224 -19.86 6.68 21.77
N SER A 225 -20.08 7.63 22.68
CA SER A 225 -19.18 8.76 22.94
C SER A 225 -18.75 8.92 24.40
N GLY A 226 -19.22 8.07 25.31
CA GLY A 226 -18.69 7.99 26.67
C GLY A 226 -17.45 7.09 26.73
N GLN A 227 -16.52 7.35 27.66
CA GLN A 227 -15.44 6.40 27.93
C GLN A 227 -16.03 5.07 28.40
N TRP A 228 -15.53 3.94 27.89
CA TRP A 228 -16.07 2.60 28.20
C TRP A 228 -17.57 2.43 27.87
N SER A 229 -18.12 3.27 26.98
CA SER A 229 -19.51 3.13 26.56
C SER A 229 -19.69 2.02 25.53
N SER A 230 -20.89 1.42 25.49
CA SER A 230 -21.21 0.39 24.51
C SER A 230 -22.62 0.51 23.96
N ILE A 231 -22.78 0.19 22.68
CA ILE A 231 -24.08 0.02 22.03
C ILE A 231 -24.08 -1.33 21.31
N LEU A 232 -24.99 -2.22 21.67
CA LEU A 232 -25.08 -3.55 21.06
C LEU A 232 -25.69 -3.52 19.65
N GLY A 233 -26.60 -2.58 19.38
CA GLY A 233 -27.23 -2.45 18.07
C GLY A 233 -28.38 -1.45 18.06
N GLY A 234 -29.33 -1.65 17.15
CA GLY A 234 -30.50 -0.78 17.00
C GLY A 234 -30.24 0.42 16.09
N LYS A 235 -31.05 1.47 16.23
CA LYS A 235 -31.00 2.66 15.38
C LYS A 235 -30.96 3.95 16.21
N LEU A 236 -30.14 4.92 15.82
CA LEU A 236 -30.11 6.26 16.44
C LEU A 236 -29.85 6.26 17.97
N ASN A 237 -29.22 5.21 18.51
CA ASN A 237 -28.92 5.13 19.93
C ASN A 237 -27.68 5.95 20.29
N LYS A 238 -27.68 6.58 21.47
CA LYS A 238 -26.55 7.37 21.97
C LYS A 238 -26.14 6.93 23.37
N ALA A 239 -24.89 6.51 23.54
CA ALA A 239 -24.30 6.19 24.84
C ALA A 239 -23.15 7.19 25.11
N SER A 240 -23.42 8.21 25.93
CA SER A 240 -22.47 9.32 26.19
C SER A 240 -21.95 9.39 27.63
N GLY A 241 -22.56 8.67 28.57
CA GLY A 241 -22.07 8.58 29.95
C GLY A 241 -20.82 7.69 30.07
N LEU A 242 -19.97 7.95 31.07
CA LEU A 242 -18.88 7.06 31.46
C LEU A 242 -19.46 5.68 31.82
N HIS A 243 -18.94 4.58 31.25
CA HIS A 243 -19.48 3.22 31.45
C HIS A 243 -20.97 3.05 31.08
N SER A 244 -21.52 3.91 30.23
CA SER A 244 -22.92 3.78 29.78
C SER A 244 -23.10 2.65 28.77
N SER A 245 -24.24 1.97 28.82
CA SER A 245 -24.56 0.87 27.93
C SER A 245 -25.93 1.04 27.27
N ASN A 246 -26.05 0.51 26.06
CA ASN A 246 -27.33 0.46 25.35
C ASN A 246 -27.48 -0.90 24.68
N SER A 247 -28.50 -1.65 25.10
CA SER A 247 -28.76 -3.01 24.62
C SER A 247 -29.41 -3.06 23.23
N GLY A 248 -29.93 -1.94 22.70
CA GLY A 248 -30.58 -1.86 21.39
C GLY A 248 -31.79 -0.93 21.36
N GLY A 249 -32.70 -1.16 20.40
CA GLY A 249 -33.89 -0.32 20.22
C GLY A 249 -33.63 0.89 19.31
N GLU A 250 -34.51 1.89 19.38
CA GLU A 250 -34.45 3.11 18.56
C GLU A 250 -34.43 4.38 19.42
N SER A 251 -33.50 5.28 19.12
CA SER A 251 -33.42 6.63 19.72
C SER A 251 -33.21 6.67 21.24
N ASN A 252 -32.63 5.63 21.83
CA ASN A 252 -32.34 5.57 23.26
C ASN A 252 -31.10 6.43 23.62
N GLN A 253 -31.11 7.03 24.82
CA GLN A 253 -30.01 7.88 25.32
C GLN A 253 -29.52 7.44 26.71
N ALA A 254 -28.29 6.93 26.79
CA ALA A 254 -27.61 6.59 28.04
C ALA A 254 -26.56 7.67 28.35
N THR A 255 -26.95 8.69 29.10
CA THR A 255 -26.15 9.92 29.32
C THR A 255 -25.43 9.97 30.65
N HIS A 256 -25.88 9.19 31.64
CA HIS A 256 -25.33 9.22 33.00
C HIS A 256 -24.21 8.18 33.17
N PRO A 257 -23.27 8.39 34.10
CA PRO A 257 -22.29 7.37 34.44
C PRO A 257 -22.98 6.06 34.88
N HIS A 258 -22.52 4.92 34.36
CA HIS A 258 -23.06 3.59 34.69
C HIS A 258 -24.57 3.42 34.38
N SER A 259 -25.09 4.11 33.36
CA SER A 259 -26.47 3.96 32.87
C SER A 259 -26.67 2.87 31.83
#